data_AF-A0A8S0GT67-F1
#
_entry.id   AF-A0A8S0GT67-F1
#
_cell.length_a   1.000
_cell.length_b   1.000
_cell.length_c   1.000
_cell.angle_alpha   90.00
_cell.angle_beta   90.00
_cell.angle_gamma   90.00
#
_symmetry.space_group_name_H-M   'P 1'
#
loop_
_entity.id
_entity.type
_entity.pdbx_description
1 polymer ?
#
loop_
_entity_poly.entity_id
_entity_poly.type
_entity_poly.pdbx_seq_one_letter_code
_entity_poly.pdbx_strand_id
1 'polypeptide(L)'
;MAAYLEKCLSGAINQTAHQRRYAVSLESIVPNLPLLGTYQPMLQSLWRDGLFGPADERYFRLVDRSEGMSQLFNQESLRGTSNYSSFDSFQRIFNRPELHSLVNQMTYFDLKGSLPALLHVEDRTSMANSIESRVPLLDHRIVEFLATIPPNIKFSGGRVKHLFKESVRSAVPLTSFTVKTKWASPHL
;
A
#
# COMPACT_ATOMS: atom_id res chain seq x y z
N MET A 1 6.72 -0.35 -1.07
CA MET A 1 8.17 -0.71 -1.07
C MET A 1 8.37 -2.17 -0.68
N ALA A 2 8.06 -2.57 0.56
CA ALA A 2 8.23 -3.95 1.05
C ALA A 2 7.61 -5.04 0.15
N ALA A 3 6.33 -4.94 -0.16
CA ALA A 3 5.65 -5.91 -1.03
C ALA A 3 6.18 -5.90 -2.49
N TYR A 4 6.85 -4.82 -2.90
CA TYR A 4 7.41 -4.68 -4.23
C TYR A 4 8.86 -5.23 -4.32
N LEU A 5 9.60 -5.25 -3.20
CA LEU A 5 10.92 -5.86 -3.12
C LEU A 5 10.89 -7.35 -3.49
N GLU A 6 9.90 -8.08 -2.98
CA GLU A 6 9.66 -9.47 -3.38
C GLU A 6 9.46 -9.61 -4.88
N LYS A 7 8.63 -8.75 -5.48
CA LYS A 7 8.44 -8.74 -6.94
C LYS A 7 9.73 -8.47 -7.68
N CYS A 8 10.57 -7.52 -7.24
CA CYS A 8 11.88 -7.29 -7.84
C CYS A 8 12.77 -8.56 -7.77
N LEU A 9 12.80 -9.25 -6.64
CA LEU A 9 13.57 -10.47 -6.45
C LEU A 9 13.07 -11.59 -7.37
N SER A 10 11.76 -11.84 -7.38
CA SER A 10 11.14 -12.82 -8.27
C SER A 10 11.38 -12.49 -9.76
N GLY A 11 11.30 -11.19 -10.12
CA GLY A 11 11.56 -10.72 -11.48
C GLY A 11 13.02 -10.88 -11.90
N ALA A 12 13.97 -10.69 -10.99
CA ALA A 12 15.39 -10.89 -11.23
C ALA A 12 15.73 -12.38 -11.39
N ILE A 13 15.22 -13.24 -10.50
CA ILE A 13 15.44 -14.70 -10.53
C ILE A 13 14.89 -15.30 -11.83
N ASN A 14 13.67 -14.91 -12.21
CA ASN A 14 13.00 -15.46 -13.38
C ASN A 14 13.31 -14.70 -14.69
N GLN A 15 14.21 -13.72 -14.65
CA GLN A 15 14.56 -12.86 -15.80
C GLN A 15 13.35 -12.17 -16.46
N THR A 16 12.31 -11.87 -15.68
CA THR A 16 11.06 -11.21 -16.15
C THR A 16 11.02 -9.72 -15.82
N ALA A 17 12.08 -9.17 -15.22
CA ALA A 17 12.15 -7.77 -14.76
C ALA A 17 11.89 -6.72 -15.84
N HIS A 18 12.06 -7.05 -17.14
CA HIS A 18 11.78 -6.14 -18.26
C HIS A 18 10.29 -6.04 -18.65
N GLN A 19 9.41 -6.89 -18.08
CA GLN A 19 7.99 -6.86 -18.40
C GLN A 19 7.30 -5.60 -17.86
N ARG A 20 6.30 -5.09 -18.59
CA ARG A 20 5.50 -3.90 -18.21
C ARG A 20 4.78 -4.02 -16.85
N ARG A 21 4.69 -5.23 -16.29
CA ARG A 21 4.13 -5.51 -14.97
C ARG A 21 5.00 -4.95 -13.83
N TYR A 22 6.30 -4.74 -14.09
CA TYR A 22 7.23 -4.24 -13.10
C TYR A 22 7.37 -2.71 -13.18
N ALA A 23 7.00 -2.03 -12.09
CA ALA A 23 7.25 -0.61 -11.85
C ALA A 23 8.72 -0.28 -11.52
N VAL A 24 9.43 -1.17 -10.84
CA VAL A 24 10.81 -0.99 -10.35
C VAL A 24 11.63 -2.25 -10.60
N SER A 25 12.91 -2.09 -10.89
CA SER A 25 13.90 -3.17 -11.00
C SER A 25 14.66 -3.37 -9.68
N LEU A 26 15.39 -4.47 -9.54
CA LEU A 26 16.25 -4.68 -8.37
C LEU A 26 17.36 -3.61 -8.28
N GLU A 27 17.95 -3.21 -9.39
CA GLU A 27 18.98 -2.16 -9.43
C GLU A 27 18.44 -0.80 -8.94
N SER A 28 17.23 -0.46 -9.37
CA SER A 28 16.63 0.85 -9.05
C SER A 28 16.02 0.91 -7.65
N ILE A 29 15.68 -0.23 -7.02
CA ILE A 29 15.15 -0.27 -5.65
C ILE A 29 16.25 -0.21 -4.59
N VAL A 30 17.45 -0.76 -4.89
CA VAL A 30 18.58 -0.90 -3.95
C VAL A 30 18.92 0.39 -3.19
N PRO A 31 19.07 1.56 -3.85
CA PRO A 31 19.40 2.81 -3.14
C PRO A 31 18.37 3.23 -2.07
N ASN A 32 17.14 2.76 -2.19
CA ASN A 32 16.03 3.10 -1.29
C ASN A 32 15.71 1.99 -0.28
N LEU A 33 16.42 0.86 -0.31
CA LEU A 33 16.25 -0.24 0.65
C LEU A 33 16.52 0.12 2.11
N PRO A 34 17.48 1.02 2.45
CA PRO A 34 17.70 1.41 3.85
C PRO A 34 16.45 1.97 4.55
N LEU A 35 15.47 2.49 3.78
CA LEU A 35 14.18 2.93 4.32
C LEU A 35 13.39 1.81 4.99
N LEU A 36 13.64 0.54 4.62
CA LEU A 36 12.96 -0.61 5.19
C LEU A 36 13.46 -0.98 6.58
N GLY A 37 14.59 -0.43 7.04
CA GLY A 37 15.12 -0.71 8.38
C GLY A 37 14.12 -0.38 9.50
N THR A 38 13.34 0.69 9.35
CA THR A 38 12.29 1.05 10.33
C THR A 38 11.05 0.17 10.25
N TYR A 39 10.94 -0.67 9.23
CA TYR A 39 9.78 -1.52 8.96
C TYR A 39 10.11 -3.02 9.15
N GLN A 40 11.19 -3.35 9.85
CA GLN A 40 11.61 -4.74 10.05
C GLN A 40 10.51 -5.63 10.68
N PRO A 41 9.76 -5.22 11.71
CA PRO A 41 8.67 -6.04 12.25
C PRO A 41 7.56 -6.30 11.22
N MET A 42 7.22 -5.27 10.43
CA MET A 42 6.24 -5.37 9.35
C MET A 42 6.71 -6.35 8.26
N LEU A 43 8.01 -6.36 7.92
CA LEU A 43 8.58 -7.32 6.97
C LEU A 43 8.49 -8.76 7.47
N GLN A 44 8.72 -8.98 8.77
CA GLN A 44 8.58 -10.30 9.37
C GLN A 44 7.15 -10.83 9.26
N SER A 45 6.14 -9.99 9.55
CA SER A 45 4.73 -10.36 9.35
C SER A 45 4.41 -10.62 7.87
N LEU A 46 4.88 -9.73 6.97
CA LEU A 46 4.65 -9.85 5.53
C LEU A 46 5.22 -11.16 4.94
N TRP A 47 6.35 -11.64 5.46
CA TRP A 47 7.06 -12.82 4.95
C TRP A 47 6.98 -14.05 5.84
N ARG A 48 6.12 -14.04 6.88
CA ARG A 48 5.97 -15.14 7.85
C ARG A 48 5.70 -16.50 7.17
N ASP A 49 4.79 -16.51 6.20
CA ASP A 49 4.37 -17.73 5.50
C ASP A 49 5.10 -17.91 4.15
N GLY A 50 6.27 -17.28 4.00
CA GLY A 50 7.14 -17.40 2.83
C GLY A 50 7.16 -16.17 1.91
N LEU A 51 8.25 -16.07 1.13
CA LEU A 51 8.55 -14.93 0.26
C LEU A 51 7.83 -15.02 -1.10
N PHE A 52 7.76 -16.20 -1.71
CA PHE A 52 7.32 -16.37 -3.12
C PHE A 52 5.88 -16.85 -3.31
N GLY A 53 5.02 -16.73 -2.28
CA GLY A 53 3.60 -17.13 -2.37
C GLY A 53 2.73 -16.22 -3.25
N PRO A 54 1.40 -16.32 -3.15
CA PRO A 54 0.46 -15.39 -3.77
C PRO A 54 0.61 -13.96 -3.21
N ALA A 55 0.53 -12.94 -4.09
CA ALA A 55 0.74 -11.55 -3.69
C ALA A 55 -0.43 -10.96 -2.91
N ASP A 56 -1.64 -11.45 -3.19
CA ASP A 56 -2.89 -11.13 -2.52
C ASP A 56 -2.89 -11.63 -1.07
N GLU A 57 -2.48 -12.87 -0.80
CA GLU A 57 -2.35 -13.39 0.57
C GLU A 57 -1.37 -12.58 1.42
N ARG A 58 -0.20 -12.23 0.86
CA ARG A 58 0.80 -11.41 1.56
C ARG A 58 0.27 -10.01 1.83
N TYR A 59 -0.33 -9.37 0.83
CA TYR A 59 -0.85 -8.03 1.01
C TYR A 59 -2.06 -8.02 1.96
N PHE A 60 -2.90 -9.05 1.93
CA PHE A 60 -3.97 -9.22 2.90
C PHE A 60 -3.45 -9.28 4.33
N ARG A 61 -2.38 -10.04 4.61
CA ARG A 61 -1.75 -10.05 5.95
C ARG A 61 -1.29 -8.67 6.42
N LEU A 62 -0.87 -7.80 5.50
CA LEU A 62 -0.47 -6.44 5.83
C LEU A 62 -1.68 -5.53 6.11
N VAL A 63 -2.78 -5.72 5.39
CA VAL A 63 -4.01 -4.93 5.50
C VAL A 63 -4.86 -5.40 6.68
N ASP A 64 -4.89 -6.70 6.93
CA ASP A 64 -5.66 -7.33 7.97
C ASP A 64 -5.05 -7.02 9.33
N ARG A 65 -5.70 -6.09 10.04
CA ARG A 65 -5.33 -5.71 11.41
C ARG A 65 -6.04 -6.54 12.46
N SER A 66 -6.78 -7.57 12.05
CA SER A 66 -7.46 -8.49 12.95
C SER A 66 -6.58 -9.67 13.37
N GLU A 67 -5.25 -9.60 13.18
CA GLU A 67 -4.31 -10.63 13.64
C GLU A 67 -4.59 -11.01 15.11
N GLY A 68 -4.88 -12.29 15.35
CA GLY A 68 -5.20 -12.83 16.68
C GLY A 68 -6.67 -12.71 17.11
N MET A 69 -7.54 -12.01 16.37
CA MET A 69 -8.97 -11.90 16.69
C MET A 69 -9.72 -13.23 16.59
N SER A 70 -9.32 -14.10 15.67
CA SER A 70 -9.89 -15.45 15.53
C SER A 70 -9.71 -16.30 16.79
N GLN A 71 -8.69 -16.03 17.61
CA GLN A 71 -8.45 -16.72 18.88
C GLN A 71 -9.33 -16.18 20.03
N LEU A 72 -9.90 -14.99 19.88
CA LEU A 72 -10.78 -14.38 20.88
C LEU A 72 -12.23 -14.82 20.76
N PHE A 73 -12.64 -15.36 19.61
CA PHE A 73 -14.00 -15.83 19.38
C PHE A 73 -14.16 -17.31 19.70
N ASN A 74 -15.25 -17.66 20.37
CA ASN A 74 -15.62 -19.06 20.57
C ASN A 74 -15.99 -19.68 19.21
N GLN A 75 -15.39 -20.84 18.88
CA GLN A 75 -15.61 -21.51 17.60
C GLN A 75 -17.08 -21.89 17.36
N GLU A 76 -17.83 -22.12 18.43
CA GLU A 76 -19.28 -22.40 18.40
C GLU A 76 -20.09 -21.19 17.89
N SER A 77 -19.71 -19.96 18.27
CA SER A 77 -20.39 -18.72 17.85
C SER A 77 -20.15 -18.37 16.39
N LEU A 78 -19.01 -18.78 15.84
CA LEU A 78 -18.64 -18.55 14.43
C LEU A 78 -19.31 -19.55 13.47
N ARG A 79 -19.68 -20.75 13.95
CA ARG A 79 -20.35 -21.78 13.12
C ARG A 79 -21.78 -21.40 12.71
N GLY A 80 -22.47 -20.58 13.50
CA GLY A 80 -23.85 -20.15 13.22
C GLY A 80 -23.98 -18.90 12.35
N THR A 81 -22.88 -18.15 12.14
CA THR A 81 -22.95 -16.80 11.56
C THR A 81 -21.86 -16.61 10.51
N SER A 82 -22.26 -16.80 9.25
CA SER A 82 -21.64 -16.30 8.02
C SER A 82 -20.66 -17.21 7.27
N ASN A 83 -21.06 -17.58 6.05
CA ASN A 83 -20.19 -18.00 4.93
C ASN A 83 -19.31 -16.83 4.43
N TYR A 84 -19.00 -15.84 5.27
CA TYR A 84 -18.32 -14.62 4.88
C TYR A 84 -16.85 -14.70 5.30
N SER A 85 -15.98 -14.75 4.30
CA SER A 85 -14.54 -14.62 4.48
C SER A 85 -14.11 -13.19 4.09
N SER A 86 -13.44 -12.50 5.01
CA SER A 86 -12.83 -11.19 4.75
C SER A 86 -11.79 -11.29 3.64
N PHE A 87 -11.08 -12.42 3.57
CA PHE A 87 -10.10 -12.68 2.52
C PHE A 87 -10.75 -12.80 1.15
N ASP A 88 -11.87 -13.52 1.03
CA ASP A 88 -12.59 -13.67 -0.25
C ASP A 88 -13.10 -12.32 -0.76
N SER A 89 -13.61 -11.50 0.16
CA SER A 89 -14.06 -10.14 -0.15
C SER A 89 -12.91 -9.24 -0.60
N PHE A 90 -11.75 -9.35 0.05
CA PHE A 90 -10.52 -8.69 -0.36
C PHE A 90 -10.07 -9.16 -1.76
N GLN A 91 -10.04 -10.47 -2.03
CA GLN A 91 -9.59 -11.04 -3.29
C GLN A 91 -10.43 -10.55 -4.48
N ARG A 92 -11.75 -10.41 -4.32
CA ARG A 92 -12.64 -9.86 -5.36
C ARG A 92 -12.25 -8.45 -5.80
N ILE A 93 -11.73 -7.63 -4.88
CA ILE A 93 -11.31 -6.26 -5.16
C ILE A 93 -9.86 -6.22 -5.66
N PHE A 94 -8.97 -7.04 -5.07
CA PHE A 94 -7.54 -7.00 -5.34
C PHE A 94 -7.14 -7.71 -6.65
N ASN A 95 -7.74 -8.87 -6.95
CA ASN A 95 -7.36 -9.73 -8.09
C ASN A 95 -8.07 -9.36 -9.40
N ARG A 96 -8.34 -8.08 -9.64
CA ARG A 96 -8.99 -7.62 -10.87
C ARG A 96 -8.11 -7.86 -12.11
N PRO A 97 -8.63 -8.46 -13.18
CA PRO A 97 -7.84 -8.81 -14.36
C PRO A 97 -7.33 -7.59 -15.13
N GLU A 98 -8.00 -6.44 -15.01
CA GLU A 98 -7.61 -5.19 -15.67
C GLU A 98 -6.36 -4.57 -15.03
N LEU A 99 -6.02 -4.96 -13.79
CA LEU A 99 -4.90 -4.39 -13.03
C LEU A 99 -3.65 -5.24 -13.21
N HIS A 100 -2.84 -4.88 -14.20
CA HIS A 100 -1.64 -5.66 -14.54
C HIS A 100 -0.50 -5.53 -13.53
N SER A 101 -0.41 -4.44 -12.76
CA SER A 101 0.70 -4.21 -11.82
C SER A 101 0.28 -4.31 -10.36
N LEU A 102 1.19 -4.80 -9.51
CA LEU A 102 0.95 -4.93 -8.07
C LEU A 102 0.66 -3.57 -7.41
N VAL A 103 1.33 -2.50 -7.87
CA VAL A 103 1.08 -1.15 -7.35
C VAL A 103 -0.35 -0.70 -7.64
N ASN A 104 -0.85 -0.94 -8.86
CA ASN A 104 -2.22 -0.58 -9.20
C ASN A 104 -3.24 -1.43 -8.43
N GLN A 105 -2.97 -2.72 -8.21
CA GLN A 105 -3.82 -3.59 -7.38
C GLN A 105 -3.92 -3.07 -5.94
N MET A 106 -2.78 -2.72 -5.34
CA MET A 106 -2.73 -2.12 -3.99
C MET A 106 -3.47 -0.79 -3.94
N THR A 107 -3.16 0.15 -4.84
CA THR A 107 -3.81 1.47 -4.86
C THR A 107 -5.31 1.37 -5.11
N TYR A 108 -5.76 0.46 -5.98
CA TYR A 108 -7.18 0.24 -6.23
C TYR A 108 -7.89 -0.32 -5.00
N PHE A 109 -7.27 -1.30 -4.33
CA PHE A 109 -7.79 -1.81 -3.06
C PHE A 109 -7.84 -0.71 -1.99
N ASP A 110 -6.79 0.11 -1.86
CA ASP A 110 -6.78 1.23 -0.92
C ASP A 110 -7.93 2.20 -1.18
N LEU A 111 -8.22 2.53 -2.45
CA LEU A 111 -9.32 3.42 -2.83
C LEU A 111 -10.70 2.84 -2.52
N LYS A 112 -10.89 1.53 -2.68
CA LYS A 112 -12.22 0.88 -2.54
C LYS A 112 -12.47 0.24 -1.19
N GLY A 113 -11.41 -0.18 -0.49
CA GLY A 113 -11.47 -0.88 0.79
C GLY A 113 -11.06 0.02 1.95
N SER A 114 -9.81 0.46 1.97
CA SER A 114 -9.23 1.17 3.13
C SER A 114 -9.73 2.61 3.27
N LEU A 115 -9.80 3.34 2.16
CA LEU A 115 -10.03 4.79 2.15
C LEU A 115 -11.40 5.20 2.69
N PRO A 116 -12.53 4.54 2.37
CA PRO A 116 -13.83 4.91 2.92
C PRO A 116 -13.85 4.92 4.45
N ALA A 117 -13.23 3.92 5.09
CA ALA A 117 -13.13 3.85 6.54
C ALA A 117 -12.31 5.01 7.12
N LEU A 118 -11.21 5.39 6.46
CA LEU A 118 -10.38 6.53 6.87
C LEU A 118 -11.13 7.87 6.74
N LEU A 119 -11.88 8.06 5.66
CA LEU A 119 -12.69 9.26 5.45
C LEU A 119 -13.81 9.39 6.50
N HIS A 120 -14.41 8.28 6.92
CA HIS A 120 -15.38 8.31 8.02
C HIS A 120 -14.76 8.74 9.34
N VAL A 121 -13.53 8.33 9.65
CA VAL A 121 -12.82 8.77 10.86
C VAL A 121 -12.52 10.26 10.76
N GLU A 122 -12.01 10.71 9.62
CA GLU A 122 -11.65 12.10 9.38
C GLU A 122 -12.86 13.03 9.55
N ASP A 123 -13.99 12.74 8.88
CA ASP A 123 -15.24 13.50 8.98
C ASP A 123 -15.76 13.59 10.42
N ARG A 124 -15.78 12.46 11.14
CA ARG A 124 -16.20 12.45 12.56
C ARG A 124 -15.30 13.31 13.44
N THR A 125 -13.98 13.23 13.23
CA THR A 125 -13.01 14.00 14.03
C THR A 125 -13.05 15.49 13.74
N SER A 126 -13.27 15.90 12.49
CA SER A 126 -13.36 17.31 12.13
C SER A 126 -14.67 17.92 12.63
N MET A 127 -15.79 17.21 12.43
CA MET A 127 -17.11 17.65 12.88
C MET A 127 -17.24 17.70 14.40
N ALA A 128 -16.52 16.82 15.13
CA ALA A 128 -16.42 16.92 16.60
C ALA A 128 -15.83 18.25 17.09
N ASN A 129 -15.08 18.95 16.23
CA ASN A 129 -14.50 20.26 16.51
C ASN A 129 -15.16 21.38 15.69
N SER A 130 -16.33 21.13 15.08
CA SER A 130 -17.02 22.06 14.18
C SER A 130 -16.14 22.56 13.01
N ILE A 131 -15.19 21.74 12.56
CA ILE A 131 -14.30 22.05 11.43
C ILE A 131 -14.78 21.26 10.21
N GLU A 132 -14.94 21.95 9.07
CA GLU A 132 -15.10 21.29 7.78
C GLU A 132 -13.73 21.03 7.17
N SER A 133 -13.25 19.80 7.29
CA SER A 133 -11.99 19.39 6.67
C SER A 133 -12.21 18.97 5.22
N ARG A 134 -11.33 19.42 4.33
CA ARG A 134 -11.39 19.13 2.90
C ARG A 134 -10.17 18.29 2.50
N VAL A 135 -10.38 17.31 1.62
CA VAL A 135 -9.35 16.38 1.13
C VAL A 135 -9.01 16.64 -0.35
N PRO A 136 -8.34 17.76 -0.69
CA PRO A 136 -8.15 18.19 -2.08
C PRO A 136 -7.39 17.19 -2.95
N LEU A 137 -6.52 16.36 -2.36
CA LEU A 137 -5.78 15.32 -3.08
C LEU A 137 -6.66 14.13 -3.53
N LEU A 138 -7.88 14.03 -3.00
CA LEU A 138 -8.86 12.99 -3.35
C LEU A 138 -9.95 13.51 -4.30
N ASP A 139 -9.76 14.66 -4.94
CA ASP A 139 -10.62 15.11 -6.03
C ASP A 139 -10.67 14.04 -7.14
N HIS A 140 -11.88 13.74 -7.63
CA HIS A 140 -12.10 12.69 -8.62
C HIS A 140 -11.23 12.86 -9.87
N ARG A 141 -10.99 14.10 -10.33
CA ARG A 141 -10.15 14.37 -11.51
C ARG A 141 -8.71 13.98 -11.27
N ILE A 142 -8.20 14.23 -10.07
CA ILE A 142 -6.84 13.87 -9.68
C ILE A 142 -6.73 12.34 -9.57
N VAL A 143 -7.70 11.70 -8.91
CA VAL A 143 -7.69 10.24 -8.71
C VAL A 143 -7.80 9.50 -10.04
N GLU A 144 -8.71 9.92 -10.92
CA GLU A 144 -8.89 9.35 -12.26
C GLU A 144 -7.63 9.54 -13.12
N PHE A 145 -7.04 10.74 -13.11
CA PHE A 145 -5.77 10.99 -13.79
C PHE A 145 -4.67 10.07 -13.25
N LEU A 146 -4.48 10.01 -11.93
CA LEU A 146 -3.49 9.14 -11.29
C LEU A 146 -3.73 7.66 -11.58
N ALA A 147 -4.97 7.23 -11.79
CA ALA A 147 -5.29 5.86 -12.17
C ALA A 147 -4.73 5.49 -13.57
N THR A 148 -4.79 6.42 -14.53
CA THR A 148 -4.31 6.21 -15.92
C THR A 148 -2.79 6.17 -16.07
N ILE A 149 -2.05 6.75 -15.12
CA ILE A 149 -0.58 6.84 -15.23
C ILE A 149 0.05 5.42 -15.18
N PRO A 150 1.13 5.17 -15.93
CA PRO A 150 1.91 3.94 -15.81
C PRO A 150 2.59 3.75 -14.42
N PRO A 151 2.64 2.53 -13.86
CA PRO A 151 3.21 2.27 -12.53
C PRO A 151 4.67 2.66 -12.36
N ASN A 152 5.49 2.51 -13.41
CA ASN A 152 6.90 2.90 -13.44
C ASN A 152 7.11 4.41 -13.28
N ILE A 153 6.12 5.22 -13.67
CA ILE A 153 6.14 6.67 -13.46
C ILE A 153 5.64 7.00 -12.06
N LYS A 154 4.56 6.36 -11.58
CA LYS A 154 4.01 6.59 -10.22
C LYS A 154 5.02 6.26 -9.12
N PHE A 155 5.73 5.14 -9.26
CA PHE A 155 6.59 4.55 -8.24
C PHE A 155 8.03 4.32 -8.75
N SER A 156 8.63 5.32 -9.38
CA SER A 156 9.98 5.20 -9.95
C SER A 156 11.07 5.00 -8.88
N GLY A 157 11.97 4.05 -9.12
CA GLY A 157 13.14 3.77 -8.27
C GLY A 157 12.79 3.37 -6.83
N GLY A 158 11.56 2.91 -6.58
CA GLY A 158 11.10 2.59 -5.23
C GLY A 158 10.93 3.82 -4.32
N ARG A 159 10.99 5.04 -4.87
CA ARG A 159 10.79 6.27 -4.10
C ARG A 159 9.30 6.45 -3.80
N VAL A 160 8.97 6.54 -2.51
CA VAL A 160 7.61 6.85 -2.07
C VAL A 160 7.20 8.27 -2.50
N LYS A 161 5.95 8.40 -2.95
CA LYS A 161 5.36 9.67 -3.41
C LYS A 161 6.20 10.35 -4.50
N HIS A 162 6.92 9.59 -5.33
CA HIS A 162 7.85 10.13 -6.33
C HIS A 162 7.17 11.14 -7.27
N LEU A 163 6.10 10.72 -7.94
CA LEU A 163 5.37 11.57 -8.88
C LEU A 163 4.88 12.86 -8.22
N PHE A 164 4.31 12.76 -7.02
CA PHE A 164 3.85 13.92 -6.26
C PHE A 164 5.01 14.86 -5.93
N LYS A 165 6.14 14.32 -5.45
CA LYS A 165 7.33 15.12 -5.12
C LYS A 165 7.88 15.87 -6.33
N GLU A 166 7.95 15.23 -7.51
CA GLU A 166 8.39 15.93 -8.72
C GLU A 166 7.38 17.01 -9.15
N SER A 167 6.07 16.76 -9.00
CA SER A 167 5.03 17.73 -9.39
C SER A 167 5.05 19.03 -8.58
N VAL A 168 5.46 18.97 -7.30
CA VAL A 168 5.50 20.14 -6.40
C VAL A 168 6.91 20.71 -6.21
N ARG A 169 7.91 20.17 -6.92
CA ARG A 169 9.32 20.53 -6.76
C ARG A 169 9.62 22.00 -7.02
N SER A 170 8.89 22.63 -7.92
CA SER A 170 9.01 24.08 -8.20
C SER A 170 8.25 24.95 -7.21
N ALA A 171 7.26 24.39 -6.50
CA ALA A 171 6.37 25.13 -5.61
C ALA A 171 6.81 25.12 -4.14
N VAL A 172 7.70 24.20 -3.76
CA VAL A 172 8.10 23.98 -2.36
C VAL A 172 9.64 24.02 -2.23
N PRO A 173 10.20 24.61 -1.16
CA PRO A 173 11.65 24.63 -0.94
C PRO A 173 12.27 23.23 -0.96
N LEU A 174 13.48 23.13 -1.52
CA LEU A 174 14.21 21.87 -1.61
C LEU A 174 14.43 21.20 -0.25
N THR A 175 14.56 21.99 0.81
CA THR A 175 14.73 21.52 2.18
C THR A 175 13.59 20.61 2.63
N SER A 176 12.35 20.87 2.19
CA SER A 176 11.16 20.09 2.56
C SER A 176 11.19 18.66 2.02
N PHE A 177 11.97 18.39 0.96
CA PHE A 177 12.10 17.04 0.41
C PHE A 177 13.04 16.14 1.21
N THR A 178 13.92 16.74 2.01
CA THR A 178 14.94 16.06 2.82
C THR A 178 14.48 15.78 4.26
N VAL A 179 13.42 16.46 4.72
CA VAL A 179 12.87 16.24 6.06
C VAL A 179 12.24 14.85 6.14
N LYS A 180 12.85 13.96 6.93
CA LYS A 180 12.20 12.73 7.40
C LYS A 180 11.16 13.15 8.45
N THR A 181 9.88 13.17 8.08
CA THR A 181 8.80 13.52 9.01
C THR A 181 8.82 12.60 10.23
N LYS A 182 8.60 13.19 11.42
CA LYS A 182 8.72 12.60 12.77
C LYS A 182 7.96 11.26 12.99
N TRP A 183 6.97 10.94 12.16
CA TRP A 183 6.28 9.63 12.14
C TRP A 183 7.18 8.46 11.69
N ALA A 184 8.36 8.74 11.11
CA ALA A 184 9.30 7.74 10.61
C ALA A 184 10.60 7.61 11.43
N SER A 185 10.66 8.21 12.63
CA SER A 185 11.82 8.08 13.53
C SER A 185 11.45 7.18 14.72
N PRO A 186 12.10 6.01 14.93
CA PRO A 186 11.74 5.11 16.02
C PRO A 186 12.15 5.57 17.42
N HIS A 187 12.87 6.69 17.59
CA HIS A 187 13.43 7.07 18.88
C HIS A 187 13.40 8.58 19.11
N LEU A 188 12.42 9.01 19.91
CA LEU A 188 12.53 9.99 20.98
C LEU A 188 11.72 9.47 22.15
#